data_AF-A0A6L6J9R4-F1
#
_entry.id   AF-A0A6L6J9R4-F1
#
_cell.length_a   1.000
_cell.length_b   1.000
_cell.length_c   1.000
_cell.angle_alpha   90.00
_cell.angle_beta   90.00
_cell.angle_gamma   90.00
#
_symmetry.space_group_name_H-M   'P 1'
#
loop_
_entity.id
_entity.type
_entity.pdbx_description
1 polymer ?
#
loop_
_entity_poly.entity_id
_entity_poly.type
_entity_poly.pdbx_seq_one_letter_code
_entity_poly.pdbx_strand_id
1 'polypeptide(L)'
;MSQRLPELRQLEQVEPIQLYDFSQKVLFSPKERGEGFIKLSVTTGKKGARSVPHAHPRDEVTLTLKGEAVLRAGGQEYFMTEGSALRLPPGVVHEVEVLSDEWVVVAAYCDECQLCVPLKGKGKE
;
A
#
# COMPACT_ATOMS: atom_id res chain seq x y z
N MET A 1 17.04 -24.40 -6.64
CA MET A 1 16.03 -23.75 -5.77
C MET A 1 16.76 -22.66 -5.00
N SER A 2 16.39 -21.40 -5.19
CA SER A 2 17.02 -20.33 -4.40
C SER A 2 16.71 -20.57 -2.92
N GLN A 3 17.69 -20.45 -2.02
CA GLN A 3 17.45 -20.65 -0.60
C GLN A 3 16.46 -19.61 -0.08
N ARG A 4 15.42 -20.08 0.61
CA ARG A 4 14.46 -19.22 1.32
C ARG A 4 15.10 -18.74 2.63
N LEU A 5 15.91 -17.68 2.56
CA LEU A 5 16.48 -17.01 3.72
C LEU A 5 15.62 -15.80 4.13
N PRO A 6 15.63 -15.38 5.41
CA PRO A 6 15.05 -14.12 5.81
C PRO A 6 15.70 -12.95 5.07
N GLU A 7 14.90 -11.96 4.69
CA GLU A 7 15.38 -10.74 4.05
C GLU A 7 15.19 -9.55 4.98
N LEU A 8 16.23 -8.73 5.07
CA LEU A 8 16.23 -7.46 5.79
C LEU A 8 16.44 -6.34 4.77
N ARG A 9 15.59 -5.32 4.81
CA ARG A 9 15.71 -4.11 3.99
C ARG A 9 15.77 -2.87 4.88
N GLN A 10 16.72 -1.99 4.60
CA GLN A 10 16.84 -0.69 5.25
C GLN A 10 16.11 0.36 4.41
N LEU A 11 15.24 1.17 5.04
CA LEU A 11 14.41 2.14 4.32
C LEU A 11 15.24 3.17 3.57
N GLU A 12 16.40 3.54 4.11
CA GLU A 12 17.32 4.52 3.51
C GLU A 12 17.91 4.02 2.19
N GLN A 13 17.93 2.69 1.97
CA GLN A 13 18.51 2.05 0.79
C GLN A 13 17.46 1.74 -0.29
N VAL A 14 16.18 2.05 -0.05
CA VAL A 14 15.09 1.83 -1.00
C VAL A 14 14.80 3.15 -1.74
N GLU A 15 14.99 3.12 -3.05
CA GLU A 15 14.65 4.26 -3.91
C GLU A 15 13.12 4.47 -3.96
N PRO A 16 12.65 5.71 -3.76
CA PRO A 16 11.22 6.01 -3.84
C PRO A 16 10.73 6.02 -5.30
N ILE A 17 9.52 5.53 -5.50
CA ILE A 17 8.75 5.71 -6.73
C ILE A 17 7.71 6.82 -6.53
N GLN A 18 7.48 7.64 -7.55
CA GLN A 18 6.38 8.61 -7.54
C GLN A 18 5.07 7.87 -7.82
N LEU A 19 4.09 8.05 -6.93
CA LEU A 19 2.73 7.51 -7.04
C LEU A 19 1.73 8.65 -6.93
N TYR A 20 1.33 9.23 -8.07
CA TYR A 20 0.52 10.44 -8.13
C TYR A 20 1.14 11.56 -7.27
N ASP A 21 0.45 12.01 -6.22
CA ASP A 21 0.93 13.05 -5.30
C ASP A 21 1.79 12.51 -4.15
N PHE A 22 2.00 11.19 -4.09
CA PHE A 22 2.75 10.51 -3.03
C PHE A 22 4.11 10.02 -3.52
N SER A 23 5.04 9.87 -2.58
CA SER A 23 6.29 9.14 -2.72
C SER A 23 6.18 7.81 -2.00
N GLN A 24 6.50 6.69 -2.66
CA GLN A 24 6.35 5.36 -2.08
C GLN A 24 7.66 4.59 -2.16
N LYS A 25 8.07 3.97 -1.05
CA LYS A 25 9.16 3.00 -0.97
C LYS A 25 8.56 1.60 -0.81
N VAL A 26 8.63 0.78 -1.85
CA VAL A 26 8.14 -0.61 -1.80
C VAL A 26 9.22 -1.49 -1.19
N LEU A 27 8.94 -2.06 -0.01
CA LEU A 27 9.87 -2.90 0.72
C LEU A 27 9.82 -4.33 0.22
N PHE A 28 8.62 -4.87 0.07
CA PHE A 28 8.39 -6.20 -0.46
C PHE A 28 7.22 -6.15 -1.44
N SER A 29 7.32 -6.85 -2.56
CA SER A 29 6.24 -6.99 -3.52
C SER A 29 6.19 -8.42 -4.09
N PRO A 30 4.99 -9.00 -4.26
CA PRO A 30 4.80 -10.23 -5.02
C PRO A 30 5.36 -10.18 -6.44
N LYS A 31 5.25 -9.03 -7.12
CA LYS A 31 5.70 -8.84 -8.51
C LYS A 31 7.21 -8.99 -8.66
N GLU A 32 7.98 -8.51 -7.69
CA GLU A 32 9.45 -8.63 -7.67
C GLU A 32 9.91 -10.03 -7.28
N ARG A 33 9.09 -10.76 -6.50
CA ARG A 33 9.46 -12.05 -5.89
C ARG A 33 8.95 -13.26 -6.65
N GLY A 34 7.86 -13.14 -7.41
CA GLY A 34 7.18 -14.27 -8.07
C GLY A 34 6.48 -15.27 -7.12
N GLU A 35 6.83 -15.29 -5.83
CA GLU A 35 6.36 -16.28 -4.84
C GLU A 35 5.85 -15.69 -3.51
N GLY A 36 5.65 -14.36 -3.44
CA GLY A 36 5.10 -13.66 -2.27
C GLY A 36 3.60 -13.32 -2.39
N PHE A 37 2.96 -13.02 -1.25
CA PHE A 37 1.54 -12.62 -1.22
C PHE A 37 1.32 -11.16 -0.83
N ILE A 38 2.16 -10.58 0.02
CA ILE A 38 1.91 -9.24 0.57
C ILE A 38 2.86 -8.24 -0.09
N LYS A 39 2.31 -7.13 -0.58
CA LYS A 39 3.06 -5.91 -0.84
C LYS A 39 3.14 -5.12 0.45
N LEU A 40 4.34 -4.67 0.83
CA LEU A 40 4.59 -3.83 2.00
C LEU A 40 5.34 -2.58 1.54
N SER A 41 4.83 -1.40 1.88
CA SER A 41 5.43 -0.14 1.47
C SER A 41 5.38 0.91 2.58
N VAL A 42 6.34 1.84 2.55
CA VAL A 42 6.24 3.12 3.27
C VAL A 42 5.87 4.19 2.26
N THR A 43 4.76 4.88 2.48
CA THR A 43 4.26 5.95 1.62
C THR A 43 4.35 7.27 2.37
N THR A 44 4.79 8.32 1.67
CA THR A 44 4.87 9.69 2.19
C THR A 44 4.10 10.63 1.27
N GLY A 45 3.27 11.49 1.86
CA GLY A 45 2.57 12.55 1.14
C GLY A 45 2.77 13.91 1.81
N LYS A 46 2.72 14.97 1.01
CA LYS A 46 2.71 16.36 1.51
C LYS A 46 1.27 16.83 1.67
N LYS A 47 1.06 17.91 2.43
CA LYS A 47 -0.26 18.54 2.59
C LYS A 47 -1.00 18.70 1.27
N GLY A 48 -2.25 18.23 1.24
CA GLY A 48 -3.12 18.28 0.08
C GLY A 48 -2.87 17.20 -0.98
N ALA A 49 -1.85 16.34 -0.81
CA ALA A 49 -1.68 15.15 -1.64
C ALA A 49 -2.92 14.25 -1.54
N ARG A 50 -3.43 13.79 -2.68
CA ARG A 50 -4.64 12.97 -2.74
C ARG A 50 -4.42 11.71 -3.55
N SER A 51 -5.02 10.60 -3.10
CA SER A 51 -5.10 9.40 -3.92
C SER A 51 -6.31 9.51 -4.85
N VAL A 52 -6.23 8.83 -5.99
CA VAL A 52 -7.42 8.59 -6.81
C VAL A 52 -8.33 7.58 -6.10
N PRO A 53 -9.67 7.69 -6.20
CA PRO A 53 -10.56 6.66 -5.68
C PRO A 53 -10.25 5.28 -6.27
N HIS A 54 -9.99 4.29 -5.41
CA HIS A 54 -9.65 2.93 -5.83
C HIS A 54 -10.06 1.90 -4.78
N ALA A 55 -9.90 0.61 -5.13
CA ALA A 55 -10.13 -0.51 -4.22
C ALA A 55 -9.13 -1.63 -4.49
N HIS A 56 -8.85 -2.43 -3.47
CA HIS A 56 -8.00 -3.62 -3.56
C HIS A 56 -8.84 -4.91 -3.57
N PRO A 57 -8.37 -5.98 -4.24
CA PRO A 57 -9.09 -7.26 -4.30
C PRO A 57 -9.02 -8.06 -2.98
N ARG A 58 -8.20 -7.63 -2.03
CA ARG A 58 -8.05 -8.18 -0.66
C ARG A 58 -7.92 -7.03 0.34
N ASP A 59 -7.79 -7.39 1.62
CA ASP A 59 -7.56 -6.44 2.69
C ASP A 59 -6.32 -5.57 2.41
N GLU A 60 -6.47 -4.29 2.73
CA GLU A 60 -5.36 -3.37 2.96
C GLU A 60 -5.32 -3.03 4.45
N VAL A 61 -4.13 -3.01 5.02
CA VAL A 61 -3.89 -2.52 6.38
C VAL A 61 -2.84 -1.44 6.37
N THR A 62 -3.05 -0.41 7.17
CA THR A 62 -2.14 0.72 7.28
C THR A 62 -1.79 1.03 8.72
N LEU A 63 -0.60 1.56 8.97
CA LEU A 63 -0.17 2.16 10.24
C LEU A 63 0.44 3.53 9.97
N THR A 64 -0.16 4.58 10.53
CA THR A 64 0.40 5.93 10.43
C THR A 64 1.57 6.08 11.40
N LEU A 65 2.75 6.38 10.85
CA LEU A 65 3.96 6.60 11.62
C LEU A 65 4.17 8.07 11.99
N LYS A 66 3.74 8.99 11.11
CA LYS A 66 3.91 10.43 11.29
C LYS A 66 2.78 11.21 10.62
N GLY A 67 2.35 12.30 11.24
CA GLY A 67 1.40 13.25 10.65
C GLY A 67 -0.04 12.74 10.60
N GLU A 68 -0.84 13.36 9.72
CA GLU A 68 -2.29 13.21 9.68
C GLU A 68 -2.81 13.14 8.24
N ALA A 69 -3.72 12.19 8.00
CA ALA A 69 -4.50 12.10 6.78
C ALA A 69 -5.96 11.77 7.12
N VAL A 70 -6.85 12.01 6.17
CA VAL A 70 -8.23 11.52 6.22
C VAL A 70 -8.45 10.53 5.09
N LEU A 71 -8.98 9.37 5.45
CA LEU A 71 -9.47 8.38 4.50
C LEU A 71 -10.99 8.51 4.38
N ARG A 72 -11.50 8.52 3.16
CA ARG A 72 -12.94 8.56 2.88
C ARG A 72 -13.38 7.26 2.23
N ALA A 73 -14.34 6.57 2.85
CA ALA A 73 -14.89 5.31 2.36
C ALA A 73 -16.30 5.09 2.88
N GLY A 74 -17.19 4.54 2.05
CA GLY A 74 -18.56 4.19 2.48
C GLY A 74 -19.37 5.36 3.04
N GLY A 75 -19.12 6.60 2.58
CA GLY A 75 -19.77 7.81 3.08
C GLY A 75 -19.31 8.27 4.47
N GLN A 76 -18.20 7.71 4.98
CA GLN A 76 -17.60 8.07 6.27
C GLN A 76 -16.18 8.60 6.09
N GLU A 77 -15.74 9.39 7.07
CA GLU A 77 -14.37 9.87 7.19
C GLU A 77 -13.65 9.19 8.35
N TYR A 78 -12.42 8.76 8.11
CA TYR A 78 -11.56 8.11 9.08
C TYR A 78 -10.26 8.92 9.22
N PHE A 79 -10.06 9.54 10.36
CA PHE A 79 -8.86 10.33 10.63
C PHE A 79 -7.71 9.42 11.06
N MET A 80 -6.66 9.42 10.26
CA MET A 80 -5.46 8.61 10.43
C MET A 80 -4.36 9.49 11.02
N THR A 81 -4.18 9.41 12.34
CA THR A 81 -3.14 10.14 13.10
C THR A 81 -2.01 9.20 13.51
N GLU A 82 -0.90 9.73 14.03
CA GLU A 82 0.22 8.91 14.53
C GLU A 82 -0.24 7.79 15.47
N GLY A 83 0.21 6.57 15.21
CA GLY A 83 -0.15 5.36 15.97
C GLY A 83 -1.51 4.75 15.60
N SER A 84 -2.30 5.38 14.72
CA SER A 84 -3.55 4.78 14.22
C SER A 84 -3.26 3.67 13.21
N ALA A 85 -3.97 2.56 13.36
CA ALA A 85 -4.05 1.51 12.37
C ALA A 85 -5.45 1.45 11.76
N LEU A 86 -5.53 1.21 10.47
CA LEU A 86 -6.78 1.11 9.72
C LEU A 86 -6.75 -0.13 8.85
N ARG A 87 -7.90 -0.82 8.75
CA ARG A 87 -8.11 -1.97 7.86
C ARG A 87 -9.23 -1.64 6.88
N LEU A 88 -8.93 -1.73 5.59
CA LEU A 88 -9.89 -1.68 4.51
C LEU A 88 -10.25 -3.10 4.07
N PRO A 89 -11.53 -3.49 4.15
CA PRO A 89 -11.99 -4.75 3.58
C PRO A 89 -11.86 -4.78 2.04
N PRO A 90 -11.91 -5.96 1.41
CA PRO A 90 -11.78 -6.10 -0.03
C PRO A 90 -12.91 -5.39 -0.77
N GLY A 91 -12.59 -4.73 -1.88
CA GLY A 91 -13.58 -4.07 -2.74
C GLY A 91 -14.16 -2.76 -2.21
N VAL A 92 -13.76 -2.30 -1.02
CA VAL A 92 -14.19 -1.00 -0.48
C VAL A 92 -13.45 0.11 -1.23
N VAL A 93 -14.19 0.88 -2.03
CA VAL A 93 -13.66 2.07 -2.69
C VAL A 93 -13.33 3.12 -1.63
N HIS A 94 -12.11 3.64 -1.71
CA HIS A 94 -11.60 4.64 -0.79
C HIS A 94 -10.67 5.64 -1.48
N GLU A 95 -10.52 6.80 -0.87
CA GLU A 95 -9.54 7.83 -1.21
C GLU A 95 -8.90 8.37 0.08
N VAL A 96 -7.69 8.91 -0.03
CA VAL A 96 -6.93 9.48 1.09
C VAL A 96 -6.49 10.88 0.72
N GLU A 97 -6.56 11.80 1.69
CA GLU A 97 -6.04 13.16 1.60
C GLU A 97 -5.14 13.47 2.79
N VAL A 98 -3.96 14.01 2.52
CA VAL A 98 -3.01 14.42 3.57
C VAL A 98 -3.40 15.78 4.15
N LEU A 99 -3.55 15.85 5.47
CA LEU A 99 -3.98 17.05 6.20
C LEU A 99 -2.82 17.83 6.81
N SER A 100 -1.79 17.14 7.29
CA SER A 100 -0.57 17.71 7.85
C SER A 100 0.44 18.10 6.76
N ASP A 101 1.51 18.80 7.14
CA ASP A 101 2.58 19.19 6.21
C ASP A 101 3.25 17.97 5.53
N GLU A 102 3.39 16.90 6.30
CA GLU A 102 3.88 15.59 5.86
C GLU A 102 3.08 14.49 6.58
N TRP A 103 2.77 13.41 5.87
CA TRP A 103 2.20 12.19 6.42
C TRP A 103 3.02 10.99 5.96
N VAL A 104 3.39 10.10 6.89
CA VAL A 104 4.15 8.88 6.64
C VAL A 104 3.36 7.68 7.12
N VAL A 105 3.11 6.73 6.24
CA VAL A 105 2.28 5.55 6.50
C VAL A 105 2.95 4.28 6.01
N VAL A 106 2.88 3.21 6.82
CA VAL A 106 3.15 1.85 6.35
C VAL A 106 1.85 1.29 5.81
N ALA A 107 1.86 0.74 4.60
CA ALA A 107 0.71 0.07 4.00
C ALA A 107 1.08 -1.35 3.57
N ALA A 108 0.18 -2.29 3.81
CA ALA A 108 0.29 -3.67 3.36
C ALA A 108 -1.00 -4.12 2.66
N TYR A 109 -0.88 -4.63 1.43
CA TYR A 109 -2.01 -5.06 0.60
C TYR A 109 -1.60 -6.12 -0.44
N CYS A 110 -2.56 -6.80 -1.06
CA CYS A 110 -2.35 -7.88 -2.06
C CYS A 110 -3.09 -7.50 -3.35
N ASP A 111 -2.45 -6.77 -4.25
CA ASP A 111 -2.98 -6.40 -5.58
C ASP A 111 -2.15 -6.99 -6.73
N GLU A 112 -0.90 -7.35 -6.45
CA GLU A 112 0.06 -7.92 -7.41
C GLU A 112 0.26 -9.44 -7.26
N CYS A 113 -0.32 -10.05 -6.24
CA CYS A 113 -0.10 -11.46 -5.90
C CYS A 113 -0.84 -12.42 -6.86
N GLN A 114 -0.27 -13.60 -7.13
CA GLN A 114 -0.85 -14.62 -8.05
C GLN A 114 -2.22 -15.15 -7.59
N LEU A 115 -2.58 -14.95 -6.33
CA LEU A 115 -3.92 -15.29 -5.80
C LEU A 115 -4.97 -14.19 -6.07
N CYS A 116 -4.53 -12.98 -6.42
CA CYS A 116 -5.42 -11.84 -6.69
C CYS A 116 -5.46 -11.47 -8.17
N VAL A 117 -4.39 -11.69 -8.90
CA VAL A 117 -4.39 -11.66 -10.37
C VAL A 117 -4.75 -13.07 -10.84
N PRO A 118 -5.84 -13.31 -11.57
CA PRO A 118 -6.08 -14.61 -12.20
C PRO A 118 -4.83 -15.00 -12.99
N LEU A 119 -4.28 -16.21 -12.76
CA LEU A 119 -3.23 -16.74 -13.62
C LEU A 119 -3.71 -16.53 -15.07
N LYS A 120 -2.98 -15.75 -15.88
CA LYS A 120 -3.26 -15.65 -17.31
C LYS A 120 -3.40 -17.09 -17.77
N GLY A 121 -4.62 -17.47 -18.15
CA GLY A 121 -4.90 -18.82 -18.61
C GLY A 121 -3.84 -19.15 -19.64
N LYS A 122 -3.15 -20.28 -19.47
CA LYS A 122 -2.43 -20.86 -20.60
C LYS A 122 -3.48 -21.02 -21.68
N GLY A 123 -3.48 -20.10 -22.64
CA GLY A 123 -4.28 -20.19 -23.83
C GLY A 123 -4.02 -21.57 -24.41
N LYS A 124 -5.10 -22.34 -24.55
CA LYS A 124 -5.13 -23.42 -25.51
C LYS A 124 -4.95 -22.75 -26.87
N GLU A 125 -3.77 -22.90 -27.47
CA GLU A 125 -3.58 -22.98 -28.91
C GLU A 125 -2.87 -24.29 -29.19
#